data_AF-A0A0G4MMJ0-F1
#
_entry.id   AF-A0A0G4MMJ0-F1
#
_cell.length_a   1.000
_cell.length_b   1.000
_cell.length_c   1.000
_cell.angle_alpha   90.00
_cell.angle_beta   90.00
_cell.angle_gamma   90.00
#
_symmetry.space_group_name_H-M   'P 1'
#
loop_
_entity.id
_entity.type
_entity.pdbx_description
1 polymer ?
#
loop_
_entity_poly.entity_id
_entity_poly.type
_entity_poly.pdbx_seq_one_letter_code
_entity_poly.pdbx_strand_id
1 'polypeptide(L)'
;MAPAARPLTMFAATSTRALARSAAANPALANRLLAAAAVRGYATPSGPPPKNFRQAPYLRWNEEKESTLDRMGRYFLLTEMFRG
;
A
#
# COMPACT_ATOMS: atom_id res chain seq x y z
N MET A 1 -53.93 -29.06 19.35
CA MET A 1 -52.74 -29.15 18.47
C MET A 1 -52.14 -27.75 18.37
N ALA A 2 -51.07 -27.46 19.10
CA ALA A 2 -50.44 -26.13 19.16
C ALA A 2 -49.15 -26.11 18.32
N PRO A 3 -48.87 -25.06 17.52
CA PRO A 3 -47.67 -25.03 16.68
C PRO A 3 -46.42 -24.64 17.49
N ALA A 4 -45.32 -25.36 17.23
CA ALA A 4 -44.01 -25.18 17.83
C ALA A 4 -43.33 -23.88 17.37
N ALA A 5 -42.81 -23.10 18.31
CA ALA A 5 -42.03 -21.91 18.04
C ALA A 5 -40.66 -22.27 17.46
N ARG A 6 -40.34 -21.71 16.28
CA ARG A 6 -39.02 -21.84 15.63
C ARG A 6 -38.09 -20.73 16.14
N PRO A 7 -36.85 -21.02 16.57
CA PRO A 7 -35.91 -19.98 16.95
C PRO A 7 -35.45 -19.22 15.71
N LEU A 8 -35.72 -17.92 15.69
CA LEU A 8 -35.20 -16.96 14.72
C LEU A 8 -33.71 -16.73 15.03
N THR A 9 -32.83 -17.26 14.20
CA THR A 9 -31.38 -17.02 14.29
C THR A 9 -31.09 -15.59 13.80
N MET A 10 -30.92 -14.66 14.73
CA MET A 10 -30.51 -13.28 14.41
C MET A 10 -29.05 -13.25 13.94
N PHE A 11 -28.79 -12.75 12.74
CA PHE A 11 -27.44 -12.48 12.26
C PHE A 11 -26.94 -11.20 12.95
N ALA A 12 -26.07 -11.36 13.96
CA ALA A 12 -25.49 -10.23 14.69
C ALA A 12 -24.53 -9.46 13.77
N ALA A 13 -24.80 -8.16 13.56
CA ALA A 13 -23.86 -7.26 12.92
C ALA A 13 -22.58 -7.18 13.77
N THR A 14 -21.46 -7.64 13.22
CA THR A 14 -20.16 -7.68 13.90
C THR A 14 -19.65 -6.26 14.14
N SER A 15 -19.95 -5.69 15.31
CA SER A 15 -19.44 -4.37 15.71
C SER A 15 -17.96 -4.46 16.04
N THR A 16 -17.12 -4.03 15.09
CA THR A 16 -15.66 -3.95 15.25
C THR A 16 -15.22 -3.10 16.45
N ARG A 17 -16.02 -2.09 16.83
CA ARG A 17 -15.75 -1.22 18.00
C ARG A 17 -15.89 -1.94 19.34
N ALA A 18 -16.85 -2.86 19.49
CA ALA A 18 -17.03 -3.62 20.73
C ALA A 18 -15.89 -4.62 20.94
N LEU A 19 -15.44 -5.26 19.85
CA LEU A 19 -14.29 -6.16 19.85
C LEU A 19 -12.98 -5.43 20.19
N ALA A 20 -12.77 -4.23 19.66
CA ALA A 20 -11.58 -3.42 19.96
C ALA A 20 -11.49 -3.01 21.45
N ARG A 21 -12.63 -2.67 22.09
CA ARG A 21 -12.67 -2.36 23.53
C ARG A 21 -12.39 -3.60 24.40
N SER A 22 -12.92 -4.76 24.00
CA SER A 22 -12.66 -6.03 24.69
C SER A 22 -11.19 -6.45 24.58
N ALA A 23 -10.58 -6.21 23.42
CA ALA A 23 -9.15 -6.44 23.21
C ALA A 23 -8.26 -5.56 24.10
N ALA A 24 -8.63 -4.28 24.29
CA ALA A 24 -7.89 -3.36 25.15
C ALA A 24 -7.89 -3.78 26.64
N ALA A 25 -8.94 -4.45 27.10
CA ALA A 25 -9.07 -4.94 28.47
C ALA A 25 -8.44 -6.32 28.70
N ASN A 26 -8.16 -7.09 27.64
CA ASN A 26 -7.65 -8.45 27.76
C ASN A 26 -6.45 -8.69 26.81
N PRO A 27 -5.21 -8.75 27.33
CA PRO A 27 -4.01 -8.89 26.51
C PRO A 27 -3.95 -10.21 25.73
N ALA A 28 -4.57 -11.28 26.23
CA ALA A 28 -4.64 -12.56 25.52
C ALA A 28 -5.57 -12.49 24.30
N LEU A 29 -6.67 -11.74 24.40
CA LEU A 29 -7.56 -11.46 23.26
C LEU A 29 -6.88 -10.52 22.27
N ALA A 30 -6.17 -9.48 22.73
CA ALA A 30 -5.40 -8.60 21.87
C ALA A 30 -4.36 -9.38 21.03
N ASN A 31 -3.63 -10.30 21.66
CA ASN A 31 -2.60 -11.09 20.97
C ASN A 31 -3.21 -12.04 19.93
N ARG A 32 -4.39 -12.62 20.21
CA ARG A 32 -5.13 -13.45 19.24
C ARG A 32 -5.65 -12.63 18.06
N LEU A 33 -6.13 -11.42 18.30
CA LEU A 33 -6.60 -10.52 17.25
C LEU A 33 -5.45 -9.99 16.39
N LEU A 34 -4.30 -9.68 17.01
CA LEU A 34 -3.09 -9.29 16.28
C LEU A 34 -2.57 -10.46 15.43
N ALA A 35 -2.55 -11.67 15.97
CA ALA A 35 -2.18 -12.87 15.22
C ALA A 35 -3.16 -13.18 14.08
N ALA A 36 -4.46 -12.93 14.27
CA ALA A 36 -5.48 -13.06 13.22
C ALA A 36 -5.39 -11.96 12.15
N ALA A 37 -4.97 -10.75 12.53
CA ALA A 37 -4.72 -9.63 11.62
C ALA A 37 -3.37 -9.77 10.89
N ALA A 38 -2.43 -10.56 11.43
CA ALA A 38 -1.17 -10.92 10.81
C ALA A 38 -1.35 -11.96 9.69
N VAL A 39 -2.29 -11.72 8.78
CA VAL A 39 -2.31 -12.40 7.49
C VAL A 39 -1.05 -11.94 6.76
N ARG A 40 -0.16 -12.88 6.42
CA ARG A 40 1.03 -12.61 5.62
C ARG A 40 0.61 -12.20 4.21
N GLY A 41 0.37 -10.91 4.00
CA GLY A 41 0.34 -10.34 2.67
C GLY A 41 1.77 -10.36 2.11
N TYR A 42 1.96 -10.99 0.96
CA TYR A 42 3.22 -10.82 0.22
C TYR A 42 3.34 -9.35 -0.18
N ALA A 43 4.51 -8.75 -0.01
CA ALA A 43 4.79 -7.38 -0.44
C ALA A 43 4.63 -7.22 -1.97
N THR A 44 4.66 -8.33 -2.71
CA THR A 44 4.30 -8.39 -4.12
C THR A 44 2.82 -8.74 -4.27
N PRO A 45 1.99 -7.85 -4.86
CA PRO A 45 0.61 -8.20 -5.17
C PRO A 45 0.59 -9.42 -6.11
N SER A 46 -0.30 -10.37 -5.85
CA SER A 46 -0.48 -11.52 -6.73
C SER A 46 -1.03 -11.06 -8.09
N GLY A 47 -0.35 -11.39 -9.18
CA GLY A 47 -0.76 -11.04 -10.53
C GLY A 47 0.44 -10.75 -11.46
N PRO A 48 0.20 -10.59 -12.77
CA PRO A 48 1.24 -10.09 -13.66
C PRO A 48 1.66 -8.67 -13.22
N PRO A 49 2.95 -8.32 -13.33
CA PRO A 49 3.42 -6.98 -12.96
C PRO A 49 2.66 -5.90 -13.75
N PRO A 50 2.39 -4.73 -13.15
CA PRO A 50 1.68 -3.65 -13.83
C PRO A 50 2.44 -3.19 -15.08
N LYS A 51 1.73 -2.57 -16.02
CA LYS A 51 2.35 -1.98 -17.22
C LYS A 51 3.44 -1.00 -16.80
N ASN A 52 4.62 -1.10 -17.42
CA ASN A 52 5.81 -0.31 -17.08
C ASN A 52 6.33 -0.52 -15.65
N PHE A 53 6.10 -1.69 -15.05
CA PHE A 53 6.70 -2.05 -13.75
C PHE A 53 8.24 -1.98 -13.78
N ARG A 54 8.83 -2.36 -14.93
CA ARG A 54 10.25 -2.13 -15.18
C ARG A 54 10.44 -0.67 -15.58
N GLN A 55 11.25 0.03 -14.79
CA GLN A 55 11.72 1.37 -15.15
C GLN A 55 12.52 1.30 -16.45
N ALA A 56 12.41 2.35 -17.26
CA ALA A 56 13.27 2.51 -18.43
C ALA A 56 14.74 2.57 -17.95
N PRO A 57 15.68 2.04 -18.75
CA PRO A 57 17.10 2.19 -18.43
C PRO A 57 17.46 3.67 -18.35
N TYR A 58 18.36 4.01 -17.43
CA TYR A 58 18.93 5.35 -17.38
C TYR A 58 19.64 5.66 -18.69
N LEU A 59 19.41 6.86 -19.21
CA LEU A 59 20.13 7.33 -20.39
C LEU A 59 21.61 7.48 -20.05
N ARG A 60 22.47 6.94 -20.92
CA ARG A 60 23.92 7.11 -20.80
C ARG A 60 24.33 8.45 -21.40
N TRP A 61 25.47 8.98 -21.00
CA TRP A 61 26.01 10.26 -21.49
C TRP A 61 26.12 10.35 -23.03
N ASN A 62 26.29 9.21 -23.71
CA ASN A 62 26.38 9.11 -25.17
C ASN A 62 25.02 8.92 -25.86
N GLU A 63 23.98 8.59 -25.12
CA GLU A 63 22.60 8.39 -25.62
C GLU A 63 21.73 9.63 -25.36
N GLU A 64 22.28 10.61 -24.66
CA GLU A 64 21.62 11.88 -24.43
C GLU A 64 21.44 12.66 -25.72
N LYS A 65 20.22 13.16 -25.90
CA LYS A 65 19.87 14.06 -27.01
C LYS A 65 20.52 15.44 -26.85
N GLU A 66 20.97 15.76 -25.65
CA GLU A 66 21.52 17.08 -25.31
C GLU A 66 22.99 17.19 -25.71
N SER A 67 23.34 18.32 -26.31
CA SER A 67 24.73 18.60 -26.70
C SER A 67 25.63 18.76 -25.47
N THR A 68 26.89 18.35 -25.60
CA THR A 68 27.91 18.53 -24.56
C THR A 68 28.13 20.01 -24.24
N LEU A 69 28.04 20.89 -25.25
CA LEU A 69 28.17 22.33 -25.08
C LEU A 69 27.01 22.90 -24.24
N ASP A 70 25.78 22.46 -24.52
CA ASP A 70 24.60 22.92 -23.76
C ASP A 70 24.67 22.48 -22.29
N ARG A 71 25.19 21.27 -22.04
CA ARG A 71 25.48 20.81 -20.68
C ARG A 71 26.54 21.66 -20.00
N MET A 72 27.63 22.02 -20.69
CA MET A 72 28.66 22.90 -20.15
C MET A 72 28.10 24.29 -19.84
N GLY A 73 27.24 24.83 -20.72
CA GLY A 73 26.55 26.10 -20.51
C GLY A 73 25.71 26.08 -19.23
N ARG A 74 24.84 25.07 -19.06
CA ARG A 74 24.05 24.91 -17.82
C ARG A 74 24.89 24.76 -16.57
N TYR A 75 26.01 24.04 -16.66
CA TYR A 75 26.87 23.80 -15.51
C TYR A 75 27.67 25.05 -15.11
N PHE A 76 28.42 25.65 -16.03
CA PHE A 76 29.34 26.75 -15.72
C PHE A 76 28.67 28.11 -15.68
N LEU A 77 27.74 28.37 -16.60
CA LEU A 77 27.03 29.65 -16.64
C LEU A 77 25.76 29.63 -15.79
N LEU A 78 25.45 28.49 -15.14
CA LEU A 78 24.26 28.32 -14.31
C LEU A 78 22.98 28.76 -15.05
N THR A 79 22.90 28.50 -16.36
CA THR A 79 21.81 29.02 -17.20
C THR A 79 20.43 28.54 -16.74
N GLU A 80 20.36 27.40 -16.06
CA GLU A 80 19.11 26.93 -15.43
C GLU A 80 18.67 27.85 -14.28
N MET A 81 19.59 28.42 -13.51
CA MET A 81 19.27 29.37 -12.43
C MET A 81 18.74 30.71 -12.99
N PHE A 82 19.17 31.08 -14.20
CA PHE A 82 18.61 32.24 -14.89
C PHE A 82 17.19 32.00 -15.41
N ARG A 83 16.79 30.74 -15.61
CA ARG A 83 15.43 30.37 -16.02
C ARG A 83 14.43 30.51 -14.86
N GLY A 84 14.89 30.36 -13.62
CA GLY A 84 14.11 30.51 -12.38
C GLY A 84 14.03 29.22 -11.58
#